data_AF-A0A813AXI0-F1
#
_entry.id   AF-A0A813AXI0-F1
#
_cell.length_a   1.000
_cell.length_b   1.000
_cell.length_c   1.000
_cell.angle_alpha   90.00
_cell.angle_beta   90.00
_cell.angle_gamma   90.00
#
_symmetry.space_group_name_H-M   'P 1'
#
loop_
_entity.id
_entity.type
_entity.pdbx_description
1 polymer ?
#
loop_
_entity_poly.entity_id
_entity_poly.type
_entity_poly.pdbx_seq_one_letter_code
_entity_poly.pdbx_strand_id
1 'polypeptide(L)'
;DLQKAVRRMWHHWSHMEYHFTFVSVRPVSSYDHFISHDWGTPRWMKVLSLMIVFNAPARGIMGLGNNLECSQELTVLWSPRYFTRLWCTYEIAMFLRRPERLRKIHLVPVTMPVILCLFSAAWLCVRLQLTVVESVTIDWDLTGLRLLVRIGLMLLLVPVFVMQSYSGMGLVQDLEKLPKQLQEFSISDSQCSCCFFEHRHPKTGKRIMCDREVVYQAVSDSYDDQEVRRTYFHEVSRTTSGLDVFDGAVRSQLSDRISEQRLSSSLIPLDLFIYMVWAWDIPWLAPRLHLISQVGNLGRHPEYEHYDDLLRVLYALADMIHWAKTLPSILVLLLVSMRLWKLMSRWKCCPRIVRALASVPMVILSTLLVFLTISLAWDLTEDDWNPLNTLPFTFFL
;
A
#
# COMPACT_ATOMS: atom_id res chain seq x y z
N ASP A 1 12.75 -18.60 35.16
CA ASP A 1 13.00 -19.71 34.22
C ASP A 1 12.48 -19.54 32.79
N LEU A 2 11.53 -18.62 32.51
CA LEU A 2 11.00 -18.38 31.16
C LEU A 2 12.07 -17.97 30.13
N GLN A 3 13.00 -17.06 30.47
CA GLN A 3 14.13 -16.73 29.59
C GLN A 3 15.03 -17.93 29.29
N LYS A 4 15.19 -18.87 30.23
CA LYS A 4 15.93 -20.13 29.98
C LYS A 4 15.13 -21.07 29.08
N ALA A 5 13.80 -21.14 29.21
CA ALA A 5 12.93 -21.93 28.35
C ALA A 5 12.91 -21.39 26.91
N VAL A 6 12.76 -20.07 26.74
CA VAL A 6 12.84 -19.39 25.43
C VAL A 6 14.23 -19.57 24.80
N ARG A 7 15.33 -19.43 25.56
CA ARG A 7 16.69 -19.71 25.06
C ARG A 7 16.90 -21.17 24.66
N ARG A 8 16.37 -22.14 25.43
CA ARG A 8 16.44 -23.58 25.07
C ARG A 8 15.63 -23.89 23.81
N MET A 9 14.47 -23.26 23.66
CA MET A 9 13.62 -23.40 22.49
C MET A 9 14.26 -22.79 21.24
N TRP A 10 14.93 -21.65 21.40
CA TRP A 10 15.72 -21.01 20.34
C TRP A 10 16.91 -21.89 19.90
N HIS A 11 17.60 -22.50 20.86
CA HIS A 11 18.64 -23.50 20.57
C HIS A 11 18.08 -24.74 19.85
N HIS A 12 16.90 -25.22 20.24
CA HIS A 12 16.25 -26.35 19.55
C HIS A 12 15.84 -26.00 18.12
N TRP A 13 15.35 -24.78 17.88
CA TRP A 13 15.06 -24.26 16.54
C TRP A 13 16.32 -24.08 15.67
N SER A 14 17.45 -23.67 16.26
CA SER A 14 18.74 -23.57 15.53
C SER A 14 19.29 -24.92 15.05
N HIS A 15 18.79 -26.05 15.56
CA HIS A 15 19.19 -27.40 15.16
C HIS A 15 18.22 -28.09 14.19
N MET A 16 17.07 -27.48 13.84
CA MET A 16 16.32 -27.92 12.65
C MET A 16 17.09 -27.48 11.42
N GLU A 17 17.72 -28.43 10.72
CA GLU A 17 18.52 -28.30 9.50
C GLU A 17 17.77 -27.60 8.34
N TYR A 18 17.57 -26.30 8.44
CA TYR A 18 17.90 -25.41 7.36
C TYR A 18 19.25 -24.82 7.75
N HIS A 19 20.30 -25.14 7.00
CA HIS A 19 21.58 -24.44 7.05
C HIS A 19 21.40 -22.97 6.57
N PHE A 20 20.59 -22.19 7.28
CA PHE A 20 20.80 -20.77 7.39
C PHE A 20 21.91 -20.62 8.42
N THR A 21 23.15 -20.47 7.94
CA THR A 21 24.23 -19.95 8.77
C THR A 21 23.77 -18.61 9.32
N PHE A 22 23.24 -18.61 10.55
CA PHE A 22 23.21 -17.44 11.40
C PHE A 22 24.67 -17.05 11.61
N VAL A 23 25.22 -16.28 10.66
CA VAL A 23 26.38 -15.45 10.91
C VAL A 23 26.08 -14.74 12.22
N SER A 24 26.98 -14.84 13.20
CA SER A 24 26.86 -14.19 14.50
C SER A 24 26.56 -12.70 14.30
N VAL A 25 25.27 -12.36 14.26
CA VAL A 25 24.83 -10.97 14.19
C VAL A 25 25.05 -10.43 15.58
N ARG A 26 25.86 -9.37 15.68
CA ARG A 26 26.06 -8.66 16.95
C ARG A 26 24.68 -8.34 17.54
N PRO A 27 24.47 -8.52 18.85
CA PRO A 27 23.20 -8.19 19.47
C PRO A 27 22.86 -6.73 19.17
N VAL A 28 21.77 -6.52 18.44
CA VAL A 28 21.27 -5.19 18.10
C VAL A 28 20.46 -4.70 19.31
N SER A 29 20.74 -3.50 19.80
CA SER A 29 20.07 -2.93 20.98
C SER A 29 18.62 -2.52 20.71
N SER A 30 18.30 -2.15 19.47
CA SER A 30 16.98 -1.64 19.07
C SER A 30 16.75 -1.81 17.57
N TYR A 31 15.51 -2.06 17.18
CA TYR A 31 15.07 -2.02 15.78
C TYR A 31 14.02 -0.92 15.63
N ASP A 32 14.03 -0.23 14.49
CA ASP A 32 13.01 0.79 14.21
C ASP A 32 11.67 0.13 13.91
N HIS A 33 11.66 -0.86 13.00
CA HIS A 33 10.46 -1.57 12.58
C HIS A 33 10.62 -3.09 12.68
N PHE A 34 9.61 -3.76 13.25
CA PHE A 34 9.37 -5.18 13.08
C PHE A 34 8.33 -5.38 11.97
N ILE A 35 8.58 -6.30 11.05
CA ILE A 35 7.62 -6.64 9.99
C ILE A 35 7.03 -8.01 10.28
N SER A 36 5.72 -8.04 10.54
CA SER A 36 4.97 -9.29 10.68
C SER A 36 4.15 -9.57 9.42
N HIS A 37 4.03 -10.84 9.03
CA HIS A 37 3.29 -11.26 7.85
C HIS A 37 2.87 -12.74 7.92
N ASP A 38 1.78 -13.09 7.22
CA ASP A 38 1.37 -14.48 7.12
C ASP A 38 2.15 -15.25 6.05
N TRP A 39 2.45 -16.52 6.28
CA TRP A 39 3.26 -17.33 5.36
C TRP A 39 2.49 -17.75 4.09
N GLY A 40 1.16 -17.73 4.12
CA GLY A 40 0.31 -18.12 3.00
C GLY A 40 0.23 -17.07 1.89
N THR A 41 0.49 -15.81 2.20
CA THR A 41 0.56 -14.74 1.20
C THR A 41 1.73 -14.98 0.24
N PRO A 42 1.51 -14.83 -1.09
CA PRO A 42 2.56 -14.99 -2.09
C PRO A 42 3.80 -14.16 -1.78
N ARG A 43 4.99 -14.76 -1.96
CA ARG A 43 6.28 -14.11 -1.65
C ARG A 43 6.44 -12.77 -2.38
N TRP A 44 6.06 -12.71 -3.66
CA TRP A 44 6.20 -11.50 -4.47
C TRP A 44 5.36 -10.33 -3.95
N MET A 45 4.16 -10.58 -3.39
CA MET A 45 3.33 -9.52 -2.82
C MET A 45 3.98 -8.89 -1.58
N LYS A 46 4.62 -9.72 -0.75
CA LYS A 46 5.38 -9.26 0.42
C LYS A 46 6.56 -8.41 0.00
N VAL A 47 7.36 -8.91 -0.94
CA VAL A 47 8.51 -8.16 -1.49
C VAL A 47 8.04 -6.82 -2.05
N LEU A 48 6.95 -6.81 -2.81
CA LEU A 48 6.39 -5.59 -3.35
C LEU A 48 5.93 -4.61 -2.26
N SER A 49 5.29 -5.11 -1.21
CA SER A 49 4.89 -4.28 -0.06
C SER A 49 6.10 -3.65 0.61
N LEU A 50 7.18 -4.42 0.79
CA LEU A 50 8.42 -3.93 1.39
C LEU A 50 9.10 -2.87 0.53
N MET A 51 9.16 -3.08 -0.78
CA MET A 51 9.75 -2.12 -1.70
C MET A 51 9.00 -0.78 -1.68
N ILE A 52 7.66 -0.82 -1.69
CA ILE A 52 6.86 0.42 -1.75
C ILE A 52 6.82 1.13 -0.40
N VAL A 53 6.61 0.41 0.70
CA VAL A 53 6.42 1.03 2.02
C VAL A 53 7.74 1.50 2.63
N PHE A 54 8.80 0.69 2.54
CA PHE A 54 10.06 0.99 3.21
C PHE A 54 11.12 1.58 2.29
N ASN A 55 10.87 1.64 0.97
CA ASN A 55 11.86 2.02 -0.04
C ASN A 55 13.22 1.30 0.17
N ALA A 56 13.18 0.11 0.77
CA ALA A 56 14.37 -0.58 1.28
C ALA A 56 14.62 -1.87 0.51
N PRO A 57 15.88 -2.18 0.13
CA PRO A 57 16.23 -3.51 -0.34
C PRO A 57 15.90 -4.52 0.77
N ALA A 58 15.38 -5.69 0.39
CA ALA A 58 14.83 -6.74 1.27
C ALA A 58 15.81 -7.40 2.27
N ARG A 59 16.93 -6.73 2.60
CA ARG A 59 18.03 -7.25 3.42
C ARG A 59 17.72 -7.35 4.93
N GLY A 60 16.53 -6.95 5.37
CA GLY A 60 16.18 -6.81 6.80
C GLY A 60 15.23 -7.84 7.40
N ILE A 61 15.09 -9.05 6.85
CA ILE A 61 14.18 -10.09 7.40
C ILE A 61 14.99 -11.20 8.08
N MET A 62 15.57 -10.95 9.25
CA MET A 62 16.20 -12.02 10.05
C MET A 62 15.93 -11.86 11.55
N GLY A 63 15.27 -12.86 12.15
CA GLY A 63 15.07 -13.03 13.60
C GLY A 63 13.69 -12.62 14.11
N LEU A 64 12.87 -13.58 14.55
CA LEU A 64 11.48 -13.31 15.00
C LEU A 64 11.34 -12.99 16.49
N GLY A 65 12.01 -13.74 17.39
CA GLY A 65 11.71 -13.68 18.83
C GLY A 65 12.33 -12.49 19.58
N ASN A 66 13.67 -12.41 19.61
CA ASN A 66 14.37 -11.34 20.35
C ASN A 66 14.17 -9.95 19.74
N ASN A 67 13.84 -9.87 18.45
CA ASN A 67 13.78 -8.60 17.75
C ASN A 67 12.52 -7.81 18.09
N LEU A 68 11.42 -8.49 18.43
CA LEU A 68 10.13 -7.85 18.65
C LEU A 68 10.13 -6.96 19.92
N GLU A 69 10.79 -7.39 21.00
CA GLU A 69 10.89 -6.58 22.22
C GLU A 69 11.72 -5.30 22.00
N CYS A 70 12.78 -5.41 21.19
CA CYS A 70 13.66 -4.32 20.81
C CYS A 70 13.08 -3.41 19.71
N SER A 71 11.97 -3.81 19.07
CA SER A 71 11.37 -3.05 17.98
C SER A 71 10.50 -1.90 18.51
N GLN A 72 10.67 -0.72 17.91
CA GLN A 72 9.87 0.45 18.26
C GLN A 72 8.48 0.38 17.63
N GLU A 73 8.38 -0.09 16.39
CA GLU A 73 7.15 -0.15 15.61
C GLU A 73 6.87 -1.56 15.08
N LEU A 74 5.60 -1.88 14.83
CA LEU A 74 5.15 -3.13 14.25
C LEU A 74 4.37 -2.86 12.97
N THR A 75 4.97 -3.17 11.82
CA THR A 75 4.28 -3.15 10.53
C THR A 75 3.75 -4.53 10.20
N VAL A 76 2.43 -4.66 10.14
CA VAL A 76 1.72 -5.88 9.80
C VAL A 76 1.39 -5.84 8.31
N LEU A 77 2.05 -6.69 7.51
CA LEU A 77 1.66 -6.96 6.13
C LEU A 77 0.39 -7.82 6.15
N TRP A 78 -0.74 -7.13 6.20
CA TRP A 78 -2.03 -7.71 6.48
C TRP A 78 -2.62 -8.41 5.26
N SER A 79 -3.15 -9.60 5.50
CA SER A 79 -4.04 -10.35 4.62
C SER A 79 -5.23 -10.86 5.43
N PRO A 80 -6.34 -11.29 4.80
CA PRO A 80 -7.49 -11.87 5.51
C PRO A 80 -7.13 -13.08 6.39
N ARG A 81 -5.98 -13.73 6.14
CA ARG A 81 -5.50 -14.90 6.88
C ARG A 81 -4.61 -14.54 8.07
N TYR A 82 -4.21 -13.28 8.23
CA TYR A 82 -3.21 -12.90 9.21
C TYR A 82 -3.61 -13.29 10.65
N PHE A 83 -4.82 -12.88 11.08
CA PHE A 83 -5.33 -13.18 12.42
C PHE A 83 -5.76 -14.65 12.60
N THR A 84 -5.75 -15.46 11.54
CA THR A 84 -6.02 -16.90 11.64
C THR A 84 -4.74 -17.72 11.83
N ARG A 85 -3.56 -17.09 11.99
CA ARG A 85 -2.27 -17.79 12.12
C ARG A 85 -1.70 -17.57 13.51
N LEU A 86 -1.46 -18.68 14.22
CA LEU A 86 -1.01 -18.67 15.62
C LEU A 86 0.27 -17.84 15.86
N TRP A 87 1.26 -17.95 14.98
CA TRP A 87 2.51 -17.19 15.12
C TRP A 87 2.34 -15.69 14.86
N CYS A 88 1.47 -15.31 13.92
CA CYS A 88 1.14 -13.89 13.67
C CYS A 88 0.39 -13.29 14.87
N THR A 89 -0.52 -14.05 15.48
CA THR A 89 -1.23 -13.61 16.69
C THR A 89 -0.30 -13.52 17.90
N TYR A 90 0.71 -14.40 18.00
CA TYR A 90 1.75 -14.30 19.02
C TYR A 90 2.56 -13.01 18.90
N GLU A 91 2.94 -12.61 17.69
CA GLU A 91 3.68 -11.35 17.47
C GLU A 91 2.83 -10.13 17.88
N ILE A 92 1.53 -10.14 17.58
CA ILE A 92 0.60 -9.11 18.06
C ILE A 92 0.54 -9.12 19.59
N ALA A 93 0.40 -10.28 20.22
CA ALA A 93 0.33 -10.42 21.68
C ALA A 93 1.58 -9.85 22.36
N MET A 94 2.77 -10.23 21.89
CA MET A 94 4.02 -9.78 22.48
C MET A 94 4.24 -8.27 22.30
N PHE A 95 3.78 -7.69 21.18
CA PHE A 95 3.88 -6.26 20.95
C PHE A 95 2.84 -5.47 21.76
N LEU A 96 1.61 -5.98 21.86
CA LEU A 96 0.53 -5.42 22.68
C LEU A 96 0.75 -5.59 24.19
N ARG A 97 1.73 -6.39 24.64
CA ARG A 97 2.10 -6.43 26.05
C ARG A 97 2.42 -5.03 26.63
N ARG A 98 2.83 -4.11 25.75
CA ARG A 98 3.14 -2.71 26.06
C ARG A 98 2.09 -1.79 25.46
N PRO A 99 1.11 -1.31 26.24
CA PRO A 99 -0.03 -0.54 25.72
C PRO A 99 0.39 0.77 25.05
N GLU A 100 1.50 1.37 25.45
CA GLU A 100 2.09 2.55 24.79
C GLU A 100 2.50 2.29 23.34
N ARG A 101 2.75 1.03 22.98
CA ARG A 101 3.12 0.61 21.62
C ARG A 101 1.92 0.38 20.71
N LEU A 102 0.68 0.35 21.23
CA LEU A 102 -0.53 0.16 20.42
C LEU A 102 -0.63 1.15 19.25
N ARG A 103 -0.21 2.40 19.47
CA ARG A 103 -0.22 3.46 18.43
C ARG A 103 0.79 3.25 17.31
N LYS A 104 1.77 2.38 17.53
CA LYS A 104 2.89 2.07 16.63
C LYS A 104 2.67 0.78 15.83
N ILE A 105 1.43 0.27 15.81
CA ILE A 105 1.04 -0.84 14.95
C ILE A 105 0.48 -0.28 13.64
N HIS A 106 1.11 -0.61 12.53
CA HIS A 106 0.72 -0.20 11.19
C HIS A 106 0.23 -1.41 10.39
N LEU A 107 -1.07 -1.46 10.06
CA LEU A 107 -1.57 -2.49 9.15
C LEU A 107 -1.47 -2.02 7.70
N VAL A 108 -0.69 -2.74 6.90
CA VAL A 108 -0.54 -2.49 5.46
C VAL A 108 -1.12 -3.68 4.69
N PRO A 109 -2.23 -3.50 3.95
CA PRO A 109 -2.77 -4.55 3.12
C PRO A 109 -1.82 -4.95 1.99
N VAL A 110 -1.50 -6.23 1.86
CA VAL A 110 -0.56 -6.72 0.82
C VAL A 110 -1.05 -6.52 -0.61
N THR A 111 -2.37 -6.34 -0.80
CA THR A 111 -2.99 -6.02 -2.09
C THR A 111 -2.81 -4.55 -2.49
N MET A 112 -2.58 -3.65 -1.54
CA MET A 112 -2.48 -2.21 -1.81
C MET A 112 -1.27 -1.85 -2.71
N PRO A 113 -0.07 -2.39 -2.49
CA PRO A 113 1.07 -2.25 -3.40
C PRO A 113 0.79 -2.70 -4.84
N VAL A 114 0.02 -3.78 -5.01
CA VAL A 114 -0.39 -4.28 -6.35
C VAL A 114 -1.26 -3.24 -7.05
N ILE A 115 -2.21 -2.66 -6.33
CA ILE A 115 -3.09 -1.60 -6.86
C ILE A 115 -2.27 -0.37 -7.25
N LEU A 116 -1.30 0.05 -6.43
CA LEU A 116 -0.41 1.16 -6.77
C LEU A 116 0.37 0.89 -8.04
N CYS A 117 0.97 -0.30 -8.20
CA CYS A 117 1.66 -0.67 -9.44
C CYS A 117 0.74 -0.67 -10.66
N LEU A 118 -0.51 -1.10 -10.52
CA LEU A 118 -1.48 -1.07 -11.62
C LEU A 118 -1.84 0.37 -12.01
N PHE A 119 -2.04 1.27 -11.04
CA PHE A 119 -2.23 2.70 -11.31
C PHE A 119 -1.01 3.31 -11.99
N SER A 120 0.19 3.03 -11.49
CA SER A 120 1.44 3.48 -12.09
C SER A 120 1.61 2.98 -13.52
N ALA A 121 1.29 1.71 -13.79
CA ALA A 121 1.35 1.15 -15.13
C ALA A 121 0.31 1.80 -16.07
N ALA A 122 -0.92 1.99 -15.60
CA ALA A 122 -1.95 2.70 -16.35
C ALA A 122 -1.50 4.14 -16.68
N TRP A 123 -0.93 4.83 -15.70
CA TRP A 123 -0.41 6.18 -15.88
C TRP A 123 0.72 6.24 -16.89
N LEU A 124 1.70 5.35 -16.78
CA LEU A 124 2.80 5.24 -17.73
C LEU A 124 2.27 5.02 -19.16
N CYS A 125 1.28 4.15 -19.33
CA CYS A 125 0.64 3.93 -20.63
C CYS A 125 -0.03 5.21 -21.16
N VAL A 126 -0.73 5.97 -20.32
CA VAL A 126 -1.33 7.26 -20.68
C VAL A 126 -0.26 8.29 -21.07
N ARG A 127 0.85 8.36 -20.35
CA ARG A 127 1.95 9.30 -20.67
C ARG A 127 2.64 8.93 -21.98
N LEU A 128 2.92 7.64 -22.18
CA LEU A 128 3.43 7.14 -23.46
C LEU A 128 2.48 7.45 -24.62
N GLN A 129 1.16 7.32 -24.40
CA GLN A 129 0.15 7.70 -25.39
C GLN A 129 0.25 9.17 -25.79
N LEU A 130 0.26 10.07 -24.80
CA LEU A 130 0.33 11.51 -25.06
C LEU A 130 1.59 11.86 -25.85
N THR A 131 2.75 11.31 -25.47
CA THR A 131 4.02 11.56 -26.17
C THR A 131 4.07 10.97 -27.58
N VAL A 132 3.55 9.77 -27.79
CA VAL A 132 3.48 9.19 -29.14
C VAL A 132 2.55 10.02 -30.03
N VAL A 133 1.44 10.50 -29.49
CA VAL A 133 0.52 11.37 -30.23
C VAL A 133 1.18 12.70 -30.58
N GLU A 134 1.85 13.36 -29.62
CA GLU A 134 2.55 14.63 -29.84
C GLU A 134 3.72 14.51 -30.84
N SER A 135 4.44 13.38 -30.82
CA SER A 135 5.56 13.16 -31.76
C SER A 135 5.10 12.86 -33.19
N VAL A 136 3.95 12.20 -33.36
CA VAL A 136 3.38 11.89 -34.68
C VAL A 136 2.68 13.09 -35.31
N THR A 137 2.30 14.12 -34.54
CA THR A 137 1.55 15.30 -35.02
C THR A 137 2.33 16.32 -35.86
N ILE A 138 3.61 16.07 -36.17
CA ILE A 138 4.43 17.02 -36.93
C ILE A 138 3.98 17.12 -38.41
N ASP A 139 3.31 16.09 -38.95
CA ASP A 139 2.71 16.13 -40.30
C ASP A 139 1.16 16.17 -40.25
N TRP A 140 0.59 17.22 -40.85
CA TRP A 140 -0.82 17.59 -40.72
C TRP A 140 -1.81 16.64 -41.44
N ASP A 141 -1.36 15.83 -42.38
CA ASP A 141 -2.23 15.00 -43.26
C ASP A 141 -2.68 13.65 -42.65
N LEU A 142 -2.22 13.27 -41.45
CA LEU A 142 -2.43 11.93 -40.89
C LEU A 142 -3.48 11.87 -39.75
N THR A 143 -4.58 12.61 -39.86
CA THR A 143 -5.66 12.63 -38.85
C THR A 143 -6.26 11.24 -38.57
N GLY A 144 -6.44 10.41 -39.61
CA GLY A 144 -6.95 9.04 -39.44
C GLY A 144 -6.00 8.13 -38.66
N LEU A 145 -4.69 8.19 -38.95
CA LEU A 145 -3.69 7.42 -38.21
C LEU A 145 -3.63 7.85 -36.74
N ARG A 146 -3.72 9.16 -36.46
CA ARG A 146 -3.77 9.71 -35.09
C ARG A 146 -4.92 9.12 -34.29
N LEU A 147 -6.11 9.05 -34.87
CA LEU A 147 -7.29 8.46 -34.22
C LEU A 147 -7.09 6.96 -33.96
N LEU A 148 -6.57 6.21 -34.95
CA LEU A 148 -6.31 4.77 -34.80
C LEU A 148 -5.29 4.47 -33.70
N VAL A 149 -4.20 5.23 -33.64
CA VAL A 149 -3.17 5.09 -32.58
C VAL A 149 -3.77 5.38 -31.20
N ARG A 150 -4.58 6.45 -31.07
CA ARG A 150 -5.28 6.76 -29.80
C ARG A 150 -6.22 5.63 -29.37
N ILE A 151 -7.04 5.12 -30.29
CA ILE A 151 -7.97 4.01 -30.00
C ILE A 151 -7.20 2.75 -29.61
N GLY A 152 -6.19 2.37 -30.40
CA GLY A 152 -5.39 1.17 -30.15
C GLY A 152 -4.73 1.20 -28.78
N LEU A 153 -4.17 2.35 -28.39
CA LEU A 153 -3.54 2.49 -27.08
C LEU A 153 -4.57 2.56 -25.94
N MET A 154 -5.74 3.18 -26.13
CA MET A 154 -6.83 3.16 -25.13
C MET A 154 -7.33 1.73 -24.87
N LEU A 155 -7.37 0.88 -25.91
CA LEU A 155 -7.71 -0.53 -25.75
C LEU A 155 -6.71 -1.30 -24.88
N LEU A 156 -5.43 -0.90 -24.86
CA LEU A 156 -4.41 -1.49 -23.98
C LEU A 156 -4.63 -1.16 -22.49
N LEU A 157 -5.32 -0.07 -22.18
CA LEU A 157 -5.63 0.32 -20.79
C LEU A 157 -6.77 -0.50 -20.19
N VAL A 158 -7.68 -1.03 -21.02
CA VAL A 158 -8.85 -1.82 -20.59
C VAL A 158 -8.46 -2.96 -19.64
N PRO A 159 -7.54 -3.88 -19.98
CA PRO A 159 -7.17 -4.97 -19.09
C PRO A 159 -6.55 -4.47 -17.78
N VAL A 160 -5.77 -3.38 -17.81
CA VAL A 160 -5.17 -2.79 -16.60
C VAL A 160 -6.27 -2.29 -15.66
N PHE A 161 -7.26 -1.56 -16.18
CA PHE A 161 -8.40 -1.09 -15.40
C PHE A 161 -9.26 -2.23 -14.84
N VAL A 162 -9.48 -3.30 -15.62
CA VAL A 162 -10.18 -4.50 -15.11
C VAL A 162 -9.44 -5.11 -13.92
N MET A 163 -8.12 -5.31 -14.05
CA MET A 163 -7.29 -5.87 -12.98
C MET A 163 -7.27 -4.96 -11.75
N GLN A 164 -7.17 -3.65 -11.97
CA GLN A 164 -7.19 -2.64 -10.93
C GLN A 164 -8.51 -2.66 -10.17
N SER A 165 -9.64 -2.67 -10.86
CA SER A 165 -10.97 -2.77 -10.25
C SER A 165 -11.22 -4.10 -9.56
N TYR A 166 -10.75 -5.21 -10.12
CA TYR A 166 -10.84 -6.52 -9.49
C TYR A 166 -10.08 -6.54 -8.15
N SER A 167 -8.85 -6.01 -8.15
CA SER A 167 -7.97 -5.96 -6.97
C SER A 167 -8.49 -4.97 -5.93
N GLY A 168 -8.92 -3.79 -6.36
CA GLY A 168 -9.50 -2.74 -5.51
C GLY A 168 -10.78 -3.20 -4.81
N MET A 169 -11.71 -3.85 -5.52
CA MET A 169 -12.88 -4.46 -4.89
C MET A 169 -12.50 -5.55 -3.89
N GLY A 170 -11.51 -6.39 -4.23
CA GLY A 170 -11.00 -7.41 -3.32
C GLY A 170 -10.51 -6.80 -2.01
N LEU A 171 -9.66 -5.77 -2.12
CA LEU A 171 -9.16 -5.02 -0.97
C LEU A 171 -10.28 -4.40 -0.13
N VAL A 172 -11.26 -3.74 -0.76
CA VAL A 172 -12.39 -3.13 -0.04
C VAL A 172 -13.19 -4.19 0.71
N GLN A 173 -13.48 -5.33 0.08
CA GLN A 173 -14.22 -6.43 0.71
C GLN A 173 -13.46 -7.05 1.88
N ASP A 174 -12.15 -7.17 1.75
CA ASP A 174 -11.30 -7.70 2.80
C ASP A 174 -11.27 -6.72 3.98
N LEU A 175 -11.09 -5.42 3.73
CA LEU A 175 -11.11 -4.39 4.77
C LEU A 175 -12.48 -4.27 5.46
N GLU A 176 -13.59 -4.47 4.74
CA GLU A 176 -14.93 -4.54 5.34
C GLU A 176 -15.08 -5.69 6.35
N LYS A 177 -14.36 -6.81 6.17
CA LYS A 177 -14.40 -7.94 7.11
C LYS A 177 -13.47 -7.77 8.31
N LEU A 178 -12.44 -6.93 8.20
CA LEU A 178 -11.42 -6.78 9.23
C LEU A 178 -11.98 -6.39 10.61
N PRO A 179 -12.87 -5.38 10.76
CA PRO A 179 -13.45 -5.07 12.07
C PRO A 179 -14.18 -6.25 12.69
N LYS A 180 -14.96 -6.98 11.90
CA LYS A 180 -15.66 -8.19 12.35
C LYS A 180 -14.66 -9.27 12.79
N GLN A 181 -13.60 -9.49 12.01
CA GLN A 181 -12.53 -10.44 12.34
C GLN A 181 -11.83 -10.09 13.66
N LEU A 182 -11.66 -8.81 13.98
CA LEU A 182 -11.06 -8.35 15.23
C LEU A 182 -12.04 -8.45 16.41
N GLN A 183 -13.31 -8.10 16.21
CA GLN A 183 -14.35 -8.20 17.23
C GLN A 183 -14.65 -9.65 17.63
N GLU A 184 -14.61 -10.57 16.68
CA GLU A 184 -14.82 -12.02 16.89
C GLU A 184 -13.50 -12.77 17.13
N PHE A 185 -12.38 -12.05 17.27
CA PHE A 185 -11.06 -12.66 17.38
C PHE A 185 -10.96 -13.57 18.60
N SER A 186 -10.44 -14.79 18.45
CA SER A 186 -9.91 -15.57 19.55
C SER A 186 -8.60 -16.23 19.16
N ILE A 187 -7.59 -16.18 20.03
CA ILE A 187 -6.35 -16.93 19.83
C ILE A 187 -6.61 -18.44 19.76
N SER A 188 -7.71 -18.92 20.38
CA SER A 188 -8.11 -20.32 20.34
C SER A 188 -8.39 -20.83 18.92
N ASP A 189 -8.98 -19.98 18.07
CA ASP A 189 -9.34 -20.28 16.69
C ASP A 189 -8.16 -20.17 15.71
N SER A 190 -7.01 -19.67 16.17
CA SER A 190 -5.82 -19.52 15.33
C SER A 190 -5.30 -20.90 14.86
N GLN A 191 -4.81 -20.98 13.63
CA GLN A 191 -4.30 -22.20 13.02
C GLN A 191 -2.79 -22.34 13.26
N CYS A 192 -2.38 -23.54 13.68
CA CYS A 192 -0.99 -23.95 13.86
C CYS A 192 -0.56 -24.93 12.75
N SER A 193 0.60 -24.69 12.14
CA SER A 193 1.15 -25.60 11.12
C SER A 193 1.45 -26.99 11.72
N CYS A 194 1.97 -27.06 12.95
CA CYS A 194 2.26 -28.33 13.62
C CYS A 194 1.00 -29.20 13.76
N CYS A 195 -0.14 -28.60 14.08
CA CYS A 195 -1.41 -29.29 14.27
C CYS A 195 -1.97 -29.83 12.95
N PHE A 196 -1.83 -29.06 11.87
CA PHE A 196 -2.24 -29.47 10.52
C PHE A 196 -1.49 -30.73 10.05
N PHE A 197 -0.22 -30.89 10.43
CA PHE A 197 0.58 -32.08 10.13
C PHE A 197 0.56 -33.12 11.26
N GLU A 198 -0.47 -33.14 12.11
CA GLU A 198 -0.62 -34.10 13.22
C GLU A 198 0.62 -34.19 14.13
N HIS A 199 1.28 -33.05 14.33
CA HIS A 199 2.48 -32.93 15.15
C HIS A 199 3.63 -33.82 14.64
N ARG A 200 3.70 -34.00 13.32
CA ARG A 200 4.80 -34.67 12.63
C ARG A 200 5.44 -33.72 11.63
N HIS A 201 6.76 -33.75 11.56
CA HIS A 201 7.49 -32.96 10.58
C HIS A 201 7.23 -33.49 9.16
N PRO A 202 6.84 -32.65 8.18
CA PRO A 202 6.30 -33.12 6.90
C PRO A 202 7.30 -33.89 6.03
N LYS A 203 8.62 -33.66 6.21
CA LYS A 203 9.66 -34.38 5.45
C LYS A 203 10.22 -35.60 6.16
N THR A 204 10.28 -35.59 7.49
CA THR A 204 11.02 -36.59 8.27
C THR A 204 10.09 -37.53 9.05
N GLY A 205 8.80 -37.21 9.16
CA GLY A 205 7.82 -37.98 9.93
C GLY A 205 8.02 -37.96 11.45
N LYS A 206 9.12 -37.36 11.94
CA LYS A 206 9.45 -37.27 13.37
C LYS A 206 8.39 -36.44 14.10
N ARG A 207 8.02 -36.87 15.30
CA ARG A 207 7.10 -36.12 16.17
C ARG A 207 7.75 -34.80 16.57
N ILE A 208 6.99 -33.71 16.49
CA ILE A 208 7.39 -32.37 16.89
C ILE A 208 6.53 -31.90 18.05
N MET A 209 7.02 -30.91 18.79
CA MET A 209 6.25 -30.26 19.86
C MET A 209 5.11 -29.42 19.27
N CYS A 210 4.04 -29.25 20.05
CA CYS A 210 2.92 -28.40 19.62
C CYS A 210 3.27 -26.92 19.80
N ASP A 211 3.34 -26.17 18.69
CA ASP A 211 3.52 -24.72 18.72
C ASP A 211 2.40 -24.02 19.52
N ARG A 212 1.18 -24.58 19.51
CA ARG A 212 0.03 -23.99 20.22
C ARG A 212 0.25 -23.94 21.73
N GLU A 213 0.71 -25.04 22.31
CA GLU A 213 0.98 -25.12 23.75
C GLU A 213 2.07 -24.10 24.16
N VAL A 214 3.13 -23.99 23.35
CA VAL A 214 4.20 -23.01 23.55
C VAL A 214 3.68 -21.59 23.52
N VAL A 215 2.96 -21.25 22.46
CA VAL A 215 2.46 -19.89 22.24
C VAL A 215 1.46 -19.54 23.34
N TYR A 216 0.58 -20.46 23.71
CA TYR A 216 -0.40 -20.22 24.76
C TYR A 216 0.26 -20.00 26.11
N GLN A 217 1.23 -20.83 26.47
CA GLN A 217 1.98 -20.64 27.71
C GLN A 217 2.67 -19.27 27.71
N ALA A 218 3.36 -18.93 26.62
CA ALA A 218 4.09 -17.66 26.52
C ALA A 218 3.15 -16.44 26.58
N VAL A 219 1.99 -16.50 25.92
CA VAL A 219 0.98 -15.42 25.98
C VAL A 219 0.35 -15.37 27.36
N SER A 220 -0.06 -16.49 27.95
CA SER A 220 -0.62 -16.52 29.31
C SER A 220 0.36 -15.91 30.30
N ASP A 221 1.61 -16.39 30.33
CA ASP A 221 2.65 -15.88 31.23
C ASP A 221 2.90 -14.38 31.04
N SER A 222 2.82 -13.90 29.80
CA SER A 222 3.04 -12.48 29.47
C SER A 222 1.89 -11.57 29.89
N TYR A 223 0.67 -12.09 29.93
CA TYR A 223 -0.55 -11.34 30.27
C TYR A 223 -1.05 -11.62 31.71
N ASP A 224 -0.40 -12.55 32.42
CA ASP A 224 -0.60 -12.78 33.85
C ASP A 224 0.09 -11.74 34.73
N ASP A 225 0.96 -10.90 34.15
CA ASP A 225 1.54 -9.74 34.83
C ASP A 225 0.45 -8.78 35.32
N GLN A 226 0.49 -8.45 36.61
CA GLN A 226 -0.50 -7.61 37.26
C GLN A 226 -0.57 -6.20 36.66
N GLU A 227 0.56 -5.67 36.17
CA GLU A 227 0.60 -4.35 35.54
C GLU A 227 -0.19 -4.38 34.22
N VAL A 228 0.07 -5.37 33.38
CA VAL A 228 -0.64 -5.57 32.10
C VAL A 228 -2.13 -5.75 32.36
N ARG A 229 -2.52 -6.58 33.33
CA ARG A 229 -3.95 -6.80 33.68
C ARG A 229 -4.65 -5.49 34.06
N ARG A 230 -4.01 -4.63 34.86
CA ARG A 230 -4.57 -3.34 35.27
C ARG A 230 -4.77 -2.40 34.08
N THR A 231 -3.88 -2.43 33.09
CA THR A 231 -4.02 -1.55 31.93
C THR A 231 -5.14 -1.97 30.99
N TYR A 232 -5.31 -3.28 30.77
CA TYR A 232 -6.32 -3.77 29.83
C TYR A 232 -7.72 -3.86 30.43
N PHE A 233 -7.85 -4.01 31.75
CA PHE A 233 -9.15 -4.15 32.40
C PHE A 233 -9.21 -3.55 33.81
N HIS A 234 -10.21 -2.68 34.04
CA HIS A 234 -10.46 -2.09 35.35
C HIS A 234 -11.26 -3.01 36.32
N GLU A 235 -11.95 -4.04 35.83
CA GLU A 235 -12.89 -4.86 36.63
C GLU A 235 -12.80 -6.38 36.38
N VAL A 236 -11.65 -6.90 35.94
CA VAL A 236 -11.55 -8.33 35.63
C VAL A 236 -11.43 -9.18 36.89
N SER A 237 -12.32 -10.18 36.98
CA SER A 237 -12.29 -11.25 37.98
C SER A 237 -10.92 -11.95 37.98
N ARG A 238 -10.37 -12.23 39.17
CA ARG A 238 -9.06 -12.89 39.37
C ARG A 238 -8.92 -14.25 38.65
N THR A 239 -10.02 -14.83 38.20
CA THR A 239 -10.12 -16.14 37.53
C THR A 239 -9.89 -16.11 36.02
N THR A 240 -9.75 -14.92 35.41
CA THR A 240 -9.61 -14.78 33.96
C THR A 240 -8.21 -15.19 33.51
N SER A 241 -8.11 -16.01 32.47
CA SER A 241 -6.84 -16.48 31.90
C SER A 241 -6.11 -15.32 31.20
N GLY A 242 -4.77 -15.32 31.21
CA GLY A 242 -3.99 -14.36 30.42
C GLY A 242 -4.33 -14.39 28.91
N LEU A 243 -4.78 -15.54 28.39
CA LEU A 243 -5.29 -15.66 27.01
C LEU A 243 -6.57 -14.84 26.78
N ASP A 244 -7.49 -14.85 27.75
CA ASP A 244 -8.75 -14.09 27.66
C ASP A 244 -8.47 -12.58 27.74
N VAL A 245 -7.47 -12.17 28.54
CA VAL A 245 -7.00 -10.78 28.60
C VAL A 245 -6.44 -10.34 27.25
N PHE A 246 -5.63 -11.18 26.60
CA PHE A 246 -5.13 -10.90 25.26
C PHE A 246 -6.25 -10.83 24.20
N ASP A 247 -7.18 -11.79 24.19
CA ASP A 247 -8.33 -11.76 23.29
C ASP A 247 -9.13 -10.46 23.48
N GLY A 248 -9.36 -10.05 24.73
CA GLY A 248 -9.99 -8.78 25.08
C GLY A 248 -9.23 -7.56 24.55
N ALA A 249 -7.90 -7.55 24.67
CA ALA A 249 -7.04 -6.49 24.14
C ALA A 249 -7.14 -6.34 22.62
N VAL A 250 -7.23 -7.45 21.89
CA VAL A 250 -7.41 -7.44 20.44
C VAL A 250 -8.81 -6.95 20.05
N ARG A 251 -9.86 -7.48 20.69
CA ARG A 251 -11.26 -7.16 20.38
C ARG A 251 -11.63 -5.71 20.64
N SER A 252 -11.06 -5.12 21.69
CA SER A 252 -11.30 -3.72 22.06
C SER A 252 -10.25 -2.81 21.46
N GLN A 253 -9.08 -2.73 22.09
CA GLN A 253 -8.08 -1.70 21.82
C GLN A 253 -7.51 -1.77 20.39
N LEU A 254 -7.15 -2.97 19.91
CA LEU A 254 -6.63 -3.09 18.54
C LEU A 254 -7.72 -2.84 17.50
N SER A 255 -8.93 -3.35 17.71
CA SER A 255 -10.10 -3.10 16.86
C SER A 255 -10.45 -1.62 16.76
N ASP A 256 -10.51 -0.91 17.90
CA ASP A 256 -10.81 0.52 17.96
C ASP A 256 -9.73 1.31 17.25
N ARG A 257 -8.46 1.00 17.51
CA ARG A 257 -7.33 1.67 16.87
C ARG A 257 -7.33 1.48 15.35
N ILE A 258 -7.58 0.27 14.86
CA ILE A 258 -7.65 -0.02 13.43
C ILE A 258 -8.86 0.68 12.80
N SER A 259 -9.97 0.78 13.52
CA SER A 259 -11.17 1.49 13.07
C SER A 259 -10.94 3.00 12.96
N GLU A 260 -10.26 3.61 13.95
CA GLU A 260 -9.79 5.00 13.90
C GLU A 260 -8.87 5.24 12.70
N GLN A 261 -7.86 4.37 12.52
CA GLN A 261 -6.92 4.49 11.41
C GLN A 261 -7.63 4.38 10.07
N ARG A 262 -8.63 3.50 9.94
CA ARG A 262 -9.44 3.34 8.71
C ARG A 262 -10.32 4.56 8.42
N LEU A 263 -10.80 5.25 9.45
CA LEU A 263 -11.60 6.47 9.30
C LEU A 263 -10.74 7.67 8.91
N SER A 264 -9.50 7.75 9.42
CA SER A 264 -8.60 8.88 9.13
C SER A 264 -7.76 8.71 7.87
N SER A 265 -7.36 7.48 7.53
CA SER A 265 -6.54 7.20 6.35
C SER A 265 -7.42 6.83 5.16
N SER A 266 -7.22 7.53 4.04
CA SER A 266 -7.65 7.04 2.73
C SER A 266 -7.16 5.59 2.58
N LEU A 267 -8.00 4.71 2.01
CA LEU A 267 -7.73 3.28 1.82
C LEU A 267 -6.36 2.98 1.19
N ILE A 268 -5.84 3.99 0.49
CA ILE A 268 -4.53 4.05 -0.15
C ILE A 268 -3.80 5.27 0.45
N PRO A 269 -2.57 5.11 0.97
CA PRO A 269 -1.73 6.22 1.42
C PRO A 269 -1.49 7.17 0.24
N LEU A 270 -2.05 8.38 0.33
CA LEU A 270 -2.01 9.36 -0.76
C LEU A 270 -0.58 9.82 -1.05
N ASP A 271 0.26 9.91 -0.02
CA ASP A 271 1.68 10.20 -0.11
C ASP A 271 2.42 9.18 -0.99
N LEU A 272 2.25 7.88 -0.75
CA LEU A 272 2.86 6.83 -1.57
C LEU A 272 2.29 6.82 -2.98
N PHE A 273 1.00 7.08 -3.14
CA PHE A 273 0.37 7.19 -4.46
C PHE A 273 0.96 8.36 -5.26
N ILE A 274 1.02 9.55 -4.66
CA ILE A 274 1.58 10.76 -5.27
C ILE A 274 3.04 10.50 -5.65
N TYR A 275 3.84 9.96 -4.72
CA TYR A 275 5.24 9.62 -4.99
C TYR A 275 5.39 8.67 -6.18
N MET A 276 4.63 7.57 -6.18
CA MET A 276 4.70 6.56 -7.24
C MET A 276 4.31 7.14 -8.60
N VAL A 277 3.24 7.92 -8.67
CA VAL A 277 2.78 8.53 -9.93
C VAL A 277 3.76 9.61 -10.41
N TRP A 278 4.18 10.50 -9.52
CA TRP A 278 5.14 11.57 -9.84
C TRP A 278 6.47 11.03 -10.34
N ALA A 279 6.97 9.93 -9.76
CA ALA A 279 8.20 9.30 -10.20
C ALA A 279 8.15 8.93 -11.70
N TRP A 280 6.97 8.55 -12.20
CA TRP A 280 6.78 8.26 -13.62
C TRP A 280 6.70 9.52 -14.48
N ASP A 281 6.42 10.70 -13.96
CA ASP A 281 6.39 11.93 -14.76
C ASP A 281 7.76 12.61 -14.91
N ILE A 282 8.75 12.21 -14.10
CA ILE A 282 10.11 12.77 -14.12
C ILE A 282 10.79 12.68 -15.51
N PRO A 283 10.73 11.55 -16.25
CA PRO A 283 11.35 11.47 -17.58
C PRO A 283 10.83 12.53 -18.57
N TRP A 284 9.57 12.95 -18.41
CA TRP A 284 8.95 13.98 -19.26
C TRP A 284 9.19 15.39 -18.75
N LEU A 285 9.50 15.54 -17.45
CA LEU A 285 9.89 16.81 -16.87
C LEU A 285 11.32 17.20 -17.28
N ALA A 286 12.22 16.23 -17.45
CA ALA A 286 13.64 16.51 -17.72
C ALA A 286 13.89 17.34 -19.00
N PRO A 287 13.29 17.04 -20.18
CA PRO A 287 13.43 17.87 -21.37
C PRO A 287 12.88 19.30 -21.18
N ARG A 288 11.80 19.44 -20.41
CA ARG A 288 11.18 20.75 -20.10
C ARG A 288 12.09 21.58 -19.20
N LEU A 289 12.63 21.00 -18.14
CA LEU A 289 13.62 21.66 -17.28
C LEU A 289 14.86 22.08 -18.07
N HIS A 290 15.30 21.26 -19.04
CA HIS A 290 16.39 21.62 -19.92
C HIS A 290 16.04 22.86 -20.77
N LEU A 291 14.85 22.89 -21.38
CA LEU A 291 14.37 24.05 -22.15
C LEU A 291 14.31 25.31 -21.26
N ILE A 292 13.77 25.20 -20.06
CA ILE A 292 13.70 26.30 -19.08
C ILE A 292 15.10 26.79 -18.70
N SER A 293 16.05 25.88 -18.50
CA SER A 293 17.45 26.27 -18.21
C SER A 293 18.10 27.02 -19.38
N GLN A 294 17.68 26.74 -20.62
CA GLN A 294 18.15 27.43 -21.81
C GLN A 294 17.49 28.80 -22.02
N VAL A 295 16.34 29.08 -21.38
CA VAL A 295 15.67 30.40 -21.46
C VAL A 295 16.61 31.55 -21.07
N GLY A 296 17.51 31.34 -20.09
CA GLY A 296 18.53 32.32 -19.74
C GLY A 296 19.60 32.55 -20.82
N ASN A 297 19.81 31.57 -21.72
CA ASN A 297 20.77 31.65 -22.83
C ASN A 297 20.11 32.08 -24.16
N LEU A 298 18.78 31.97 -24.28
CA LEU A 298 17.99 32.38 -25.45
C LEU A 298 18.08 33.89 -25.73
N GLY A 299 18.45 34.70 -24.74
CA GLY A 299 18.75 36.13 -24.91
C GLY A 299 19.92 36.43 -25.84
N ARG A 300 20.70 35.42 -26.27
CA ARG A 300 21.78 35.59 -27.25
C ARG A 300 21.39 35.26 -28.69
N HIS A 301 20.17 34.75 -28.95
CA HIS A 301 19.70 34.53 -30.31
C HIS A 301 19.01 35.81 -30.84
N PRO A 302 19.49 36.38 -31.97
CA PRO A 302 18.99 37.65 -32.50
C PRO A 302 17.50 37.60 -32.90
N GLU A 303 16.94 36.42 -33.18
CA GLU A 303 15.51 36.25 -33.50
C GLU A 303 14.58 36.44 -32.29
N TYR A 304 15.10 36.36 -31.06
CA TYR A 304 14.32 36.48 -29.83
C TYR A 304 14.65 37.72 -29.01
N GLU A 305 15.47 38.62 -29.54
CA GLU A 305 15.95 39.84 -28.87
C GLU A 305 14.79 40.81 -28.54
N HIS A 306 13.64 40.66 -29.21
CA HIS A 306 12.46 41.51 -29.03
C HIS A 306 11.46 41.02 -27.96
N TYR A 307 11.64 39.83 -27.41
CA TYR A 307 10.75 39.31 -26.37
C TYR A 307 11.30 39.65 -24.99
N ASP A 308 10.50 40.39 -24.20
CA ASP A 308 10.79 40.67 -22.79
C ASP A 308 11.10 39.38 -22.03
N ASP A 309 12.14 39.40 -21.20
CA ASP A 309 12.52 38.27 -20.33
C ASP A 309 11.34 37.74 -19.50
N LEU A 310 10.39 38.63 -19.17
CA LEU A 310 9.13 38.30 -18.51
C LEU A 310 8.31 37.27 -19.31
N LEU A 311 8.17 37.45 -20.63
CA LEU A 311 7.36 36.55 -21.45
C LEU A 311 7.96 35.13 -21.48
N ARG A 312 9.30 35.02 -21.50
CA ARG A 312 9.96 33.71 -21.49
C ARG A 312 9.77 32.96 -20.16
N VAL A 313 9.82 33.68 -19.04
CA VAL A 313 9.49 33.11 -17.72
C VAL A 313 8.03 32.68 -17.66
N LEU A 314 7.13 33.47 -18.24
CA LEU A 314 5.71 33.11 -18.31
C LEU A 314 5.47 31.84 -19.16
N TYR A 315 6.18 31.67 -20.28
CA TYR A 315 6.12 30.44 -21.06
C TYR A 315 6.63 29.21 -20.29
N ALA A 316 7.78 29.35 -19.62
CA ALA A 316 8.32 28.30 -18.77
C ALA A 316 7.33 27.91 -17.65
N LEU A 317 6.70 28.90 -17.03
CA LEU A 317 5.72 28.67 -15.97
C LEU A 317 4.44 28.01 -16.52
N ALA A 318 3.93 28.47 -17.67
CA ALA A 318 2.77 27.88 -18.32
C ALA A 318 3.02 26.41 -18.68
N ASP A 319 4.21 26.08 -19.19
CA ASP A 319 4.58 24.69 -19.48
C ASP A 319 4.71 23.82 -18.22
N MET A 320 5.22 24.39 -17.12
CA MET A 320 5.27 23.71 -15.82
C MET A 320 3.87 23.48 -15.23
N ILE A 321 2.97 24.46 -15.34
CA ILE A 321 1.56 24.31 -14.94
C ILE A 321 0.88 23.24 -15.80
N HIS A 322 1.17 23.23 -17.10
CA HIS A 322 0.65 22.22 -18.01
C HIS A 322 1.12 20.81 -17.63
N TRP A 323 2.36 20.65 -17.16
CA TRP A 323 2.83 19.38 -16.63
C TRP A 323 2.16 19.04 -15.29
N ALA A 324 2.07 20.01 -14.37
CA ALA A 324 1.54 19.80 -13.02
C ALA A 324 0.03 19.44 -12.98
N LYS A 325 -0.76 19.90 -13.97
CA LYS A 325 -2.22 19.64 -14.04
C LYS A 325 -2.58 18.16 -14.11
N THR A 326 -1.63 17.33 -14.52
CA THR A 326 -1.79 15.87 -14.60
C THR A 326 -2.01 15.22 -13.23
N LEU A 327 -1.47 15.83 -12.16
CA LEU A 327 -1.57 15.30 -10.80
C LEU A 327 -3.00 15.37 -10.23
N PRO A 328 -3.73 16.51 -10.29
CA PRO A 328 -5.14 16.54 -9.92
C PRO A 328 -5.97 15.49 -10.66
N SER A 329 -5.70 15.25 -11.95
CA SER A 329 -6.46 14.29 -12.78
C SER A 329 -6.40 12.87 -12.22
N ILE A 330 -5.19 12.42 -11.89
CA ILE A 330 -4.95 11.08 -11.36
C ILE A 330 -5.47 10.93 -9.93
N LEU A 331 -5.44 11.99 -9.12
CA LEU A 331 -6.06 12.00 -7.80
C LEU A 331 -7.58 11.87 -7.90
N VAL A 332 -8.23 12.61 -8.81
CA VAL A 332 -9.66 12.46 -9.08
C VAL A 332 -9.98 11.04 -9.55
N LEU A 333 -9.18 10.48 -10.46
CA LEU A 333 -9.35 9.10 -10.93
C LEU A 333 -9.24 8.09 -9.78
N LEU A 334 -8.27 8.25 -8.88
CA LEU A 334 -8.12 7.42 -7.68
C LEU A 334 -9.36 7.51 -6.79
N LEU A 335 -9.81 8.73 -6.48
CA LEU A 335 -10.97 8.98 -5.63
C LEU A 335 -12.24 8.35 -6.22
N VAL A 336 -12.49 8.57 -7.52
CA VAL A 336 -13.64 7.98 -8.23
C VAL A 336 -13.55 6.45 -8.23
N SER A 337 -12.37 5.89 -8.52
CA SER A 337 -12.14 4.45 -8.50
C SER A 337 -12.45 3.86 -7.13
N MET A 338 -11.99 4.47 -6.04
CA MET A 338 -12.29 4.01 -4.68
C MET A 338 -13.78 4.04 -4.36
N ARG A 339 -14.50 5.08 -4.80
CA ARG A 339 -15.96 5.18 -4.63
C ARG A 339 -16.68 4.09 -5.42
N LEU A 340 -16.28 3.85 -6.66
CA LEU A 340 -16.82 2.78 -7.51
C LEU A 340 -16.57 1.40 -6.91
N TRP A 341 -15.36 1.12 -6.41
CA TRP A 341 -15.07 -0.17 -5.78
C TRP A 341 -15.93 -0.42 -4.55
N LYS A 342 -16.16 0.60 -3.73
CA LYS A 342 -17.07 0.53 -2.58
C LYS A 342 -18.54 0.35 -2.98
N LEU A 343 -18.97 0.96 -4.07
CA LEU A 343 -20.33 0.77 -4.59
C LEU A 343 -20.52 -0.66 -5.11
N MET A 344 -19.58 -1.13 -5.92
CA MET A 344 -19.63 -2.45 -6.55
C MET A 344 -19.34 -3.60 -5.58
N SER A 345 -18.55 -3.37 -4.51
CA SER A 345 -18.26 -4.39 -3.50
C SER A 345 -19.55 -4.91 -2.83
N ARG A 346 -20.59 -4.05 -2.75
CA ARG A 346 -21.91 -4.33 -2.18
C ARG A 346 -22.77 -5.26 -3.03
N TRP A 347 -22.50 -5.38 -4.33
CA TRP A 347 -23.28 -6.23 -5.24
C TRP A 347 -22.88 -7.70 -5.07
N LYS A 348 -23.43 -8.38 -4.07
CA LYS A 348 -23.08 -9.78 -3.76
C LYS A 348 -23.60 -10.81 -4.76
N CYS A 349 -24.64 -10.49 -5.52
CA CYS A 349 -25.31 -11.42 -6.43
C CYS A 349 -24.51 -11.73 -7.70
N CYS A 350 -23.49 -10.92 -8.03
CA CYS A 350 -22.73 -11.07 -9.27
C CYS A 350 -21.30 -11.56 -9.01
N PRO A 351 -20.77 -12.46 -9.87
CA PRO A 351 -19.37 -12.85 -9.81
C PRO A 351 -18.44 -11.63 -9.82
N ARG A 352 -17.33 -11.69 -9.06
CA ARG A 352 -16.40 -10.54 -8.93
C ARG A 352 -15.87 -10.06 -10.28
N ILE A 353 -15.64 -10.97 -11.23
CA ILE A 353 -15.18 -10.61 -12.58
C ILE A 353 -16.24 -9.83 -13.37
N VAL A 354 -17.51 -10.20 -13.26
CA VAL A 354 -18.62 -9.50 -13.93
C VAL A 354 -18.73 -8.07 -13.40
N ARG A 355 -18.57 -7.89 -12.07
CA ARG A 355 -18.52 -6.56 -11.45
C ARG A 355 -17.31 -5.75 -11.90
N ALA A 356 -16.15 -6.39 -12.04
CA ALA A 356 -14.95 -5.71 -12.52
C ALA A 356 -15.12 -5.25 -13.98
N LEU A 357 -15.72 -6.07 -14.85
CA LEU A 357 -16.04 -5.70 -16.22
C LEU A 357 -17.08 -4.57 -16.28
N ALA A 358 -18.13 -4.62 -15.45
CA ALA A 358 -19.13 -3.56 -15.35
C ALA A 358 -18.54 -2.22 -14.84
N SER A 359 -17.40 -2.25 -14.16
CA SER A 359 -16.69 -1.05 -13.73
C SER A 359 -15.99 -0.32 -14.87
N VAL A 360 -15.62 -1.04 -15.94
CA VAL A 360 -14.77 -0.51 -17.01
C VAL A 360 -15.42 0.68 -17.70
N PRO A 361 -16.69 0.64 -18.15
CA PRO A 361 -17.32 1.79 -18.77
C PRO A 361 -17.38 3.00 -17.83
N MET A 362 -17.58 2.78 -16.53
CA MET A 362 -17.63 3.85 -15.54
C MET A 362 -16.26 4.50 -15.33
N VAL A 363 -15.20 3.70 -15.29
CA VAL A 363 -13.82 4.20 -15.16
C VAL A 363 -13.39 4.91 -16.45
N ILE A 364 -13.71 4.35 -17.63
CA ILE A 364 -13.46 4.99 -18.92
C ILE A 364 -14.20 6.32 -19.00
N LEU A 365 -15.51 6.34 -18.68
CA LEU A 365 -16.30 7.57 -18.70
C LEU A 365 -15.75 8.61 -17.72
N SER A 366 -15.32 8.18 -16.53
CA SER A 366 -14.71 9.09 -15.54
C SER A 366 -13.37 9.63 -16.02
N THR A 367 -12.56 8.79 -16.67
CA THR A 367 -11.28 9.19 -17.27
C THR A 367 -11.53 10.18 -18.40
N LEU A 368 -12.43 9.86 -19.33
CA LEU A 368 -12.82 10.73 -20.42
C LEU A 368 -13.38 12.06 -19.91
N LEU A 369 -14.20 12.05 -18.86
CA LEU A 369 -14.74 13.27 -18.26
C LEU A 369 -13.62 14.14 -17.70
N VAL A 370 -12.69 13.56 -16.94
CA VAL A 370 -11.53 14.29 -16.38
C VAL A 370 -10.65 14.87 -17.51
N PHE A 371 -10.36 14.07 -18.53
CA PHE A 371 -9.58 14.54 -19.69
C PHE A 371 -10.33 15.62 -20.47
N LEU A 372 -11.64 15.46 -20.69
CA LEU A 372 -12.46 16.42 -21.40
C LEU A 372 -12.55 17.74 -20.62
N THR A 373 -12.75 17.72 -19.31
CA THR A 373 -12.79 18.95 -18.51
C THR A 373 -11.46 19.68 -18.53
N ILE A 374 -10.35 18.95 -18.50
CA ILE A 374 -9.00 19.54 -18.58
C ILE A 374 -8.72 20.08 -19.98
N SER A 375 -9.15 19.36 -21.03
CA SER A 375 -8.97 19.79 -22.42
C SER A 375 -9.84 21.00 -22.75
N LEU A 376 -11.11 21.00 -22.34
CA LEU A 376 -12.00 22.14 -22.53
C LEU A 376 -11.53 23.38 -21.75
N ALA A 377 -11.07 23.21 -20.50
CA ALA A 377 -10.48 24.31 -19.76
C ALA A 377 -9.23 24.87 -20.46
N TRP A 378 -8.52 24.04 -21.22
CA TRP A 378 -7.36 24.47 -22.00
C TRP A 378 -7.74 25.17 -23.29
N ASP A 379 -8.63 24.59 -24.10
CA ASP A 379 -9.06 25.17 -25.38
C ASP A 379 -9.70 26.55 -25.14
N LEU A 380 -10.43 26.72 -24.03
CA LEU A 380 -10.97 28.02 -23.61
C LEU A 380 -9.90 29.04 -23.19
N THR A 381 -8.66 28.61 -22.94
CA THR A 381 -7.52 29.47 -22.60
C THR A 381 -6.52 29.64 -23.74
N GLU A 382 -6.66 28.90 -24.84
CA GLU A 382 -5.69 28.90 -25.94
C GLU A 382 -5.85 30.12 -26.87
N ASP A 383 -7.07 30.67 -26.99
CA ASP A 383 -7.34 31.85 -27.83
C ASP A 383 -6.82 33.17 -27.23
N ASP A 384 -6.57 33.21 -25.92
CA ASP A 384 -5.99 34.36 -25.23
C ASP A 384 -4.67 33.94 -24.59
N TRP A 385 -3.54 34.34 -25.19
CA TRP A 385 -2.16 34.18 -24.68
C TRP A 385 -1.90 34.84 -23.30
N ASN A 386 -2.95 35.14 -22.53
CA ASN A 386 -2.88 35.70 -21.21
C ASN A 386 -2.79 34.57 -20.17
N PRO A 387 -1.59 34.27 -19.62
CA PRO A 387 -1.41 33.24 -18.61
C PRO A 387 -2.27 33.49 -17.35
N LEU A 388 -2.73 34.73 -17.13
CA LEU A 388 -3.63 35.08 -16.03
C LEU A 388 -5.00 34.39 -16.11
N ASN A 389 -5.47 34.01 -17.30
CA ASN A 389 -6.75 33.32 -17.47
C ASN A 389 -6.71 31.86 -16.97
N THR A 390 -5.52 31.28 -16.82
CA THR A 390 -5.35 29.90 -16.32
C THR A 390 -5.31 29.82 -14.78
N LEU A 391 -4.97 30.91 -14.09
CA LEU A 391 -4.83 30.96 -12.63
C LEU A 391 -6.11 30.59 -11.85
N PRO A 392 -7.32 31.07 -12.22
CA PRO A 392 -8.54 30.76 -11.46
C PRO A 392 -8.84 29.26 -11.43
N PHE A 393 -8.57 28.54 -12.53
CA PHE A 393 -8.90 27.11 -12.64
C PHE A 393 -7.92 26.22 -11.87
N THR A 394 -6.67 26.66 -11.68
CA THR A 394 -5.69 25.93 -10.85
C THR A 394 -6.01 25.95 -9.35
N PHE A 395 -6.84 26.88 -8.87
CA PHE A 395 -7.21 26.97 -7.45
C PHE A 395 -8.48 26.20 -7.08
N PHE A 396 -9.28 25.76 -8.07
CA PHE A 396 -10.54 25.03 -7.83
C PHE A 396 -10.41 23.49 -7.97
N LEU A 397 -9.27 23.00 -8.45
CA LEU A 397 -8.89 21.57 -8.52
C LEU A 397 -7.99 21.21 -7.34
#